data_AF-A0A399I582-F1
#
_entry.id   AF-A0A399I582-F1
#
_cell.length_a   1.000
_cell.length_b   1.000
_cell.length_c   1.000
_cell.angle_alpha   90.00
_cell.angle_beta   90.00
_cell.angle_gamma   90.00
#
_symmetry.space_group_name_H-M   'P 1'
#
loop_
_entity.id
_entity.type
_entity.pdbx_description
1 polymer ?
#
loop_
_entity_poly.entity_id
_entity_poly.type
_entity_poly.pdbx_seq_one_letter_code
_entity_poly.pdbx_strand_id
1 'polypeptide(L)'
;MFGFGKKRNYEERIRSALSRGDFKEAERVARDAFADTKSEEHILAWVGAAMYEQGIDSALDLLEVFVNRYPDSLHLPRVYLADVLSRASRFDQATNQARCYLRLAKDAGVFPDLGTKRIIQDGVSRSFLLLTSAYTTLGARSYSRRALEYGLQYELAAKWKEMINNELNQLERELQTSENKQRDLKWEKLFSSGLEADDLYKQCIDSGFPIMAKRVDLLEGNFRFNAAFKVDLQEMFFLVLETEGKEYLLR
;
A
#
# COMPACT_ATOMS: atom_id res chain seq x y z
N MET A 1 35.29 28.24 -18.24
CA MET A 1 34.01 28.95 -18.31
C MET A 1 32.95 27.99 -17.79
N PHE A 2 32.66 28.03 -16.49
CA PHE A 2 31.71 27.12 -15.85
C PHE A 2 30.30 27.56 -16.21
N GLY A 3 29.65 26.82 -17.11
CA GLY A 3 28.22 27.00 -17.36
C GLY A 3 27.45 26.60 -16.12
N PHE A 4 27.06 27.58 -15.31
CA PHE A 4 26.02 27.39 -14.29
C PHE A 4 24.72 27.03 -15.03
N GLY A 5 24.49 25.73 -15.22
CA GLY A 5 23.23 25.23 -15.74
C GLY A 5 22.11 25.71 -14.82
N LYS A 6 21.14 26.44 -15.37
CA LYS A 6 19.93 26.83 -14.63
C LYS A 6 19.37 25.58 -13.94
N LYS A 7 19.28 25.60 -12.60
CA LYS A 7 18.50 24.59 -11.87
C LYS A 7 17.12 24.54 -12.52
N ARG A 8 16.75 23.40 -13.10
CA ARG A 8 15.42 23.22 -13.70
C ARG A 8 14.42 23.19 -12.55
N ASN A 9 13.67 24.27 -12.37
CA ASN A 9 12.65 24.34 -11.34
C ASN A 9 11.37 23.64 -11.82
N TYR A 10 11.35 22.32 -11.74
CA TYR A 10 10.20 21.51 -12.16
C TYR A 10 8.94 21.86 -11.35
N GLU A 11 9.07 22.11 -10.05
CA GLU A 11 7.94 22.47 -9.18
C GLU A 11 7.24 23.74 -9.63
N GLU A 12 7.99 24.82 -9.84
CA GLU A 12 7.42 26.12 -10.27
C GLU A 12 6.72 26.01 -11.63
N ARG A 13 7.33 25.27 -12.57
CA ARG A 13 6.75 25.05 -13.90
C ARG A 13 5.45 24.26 -13.83
N ILE A 14 5.41 23.21 -13.01
CA ILE A 14 4.18 22.42 -12.79
C ILE A 14 3.12 23.29 -12.10
N ARG A 15 3.46 24.02 -11.04
CA ARG A 15 2.51 24.93 -10.37
C ARG A 15 1.92 25.95 -11.34
N SER A 16 2.77 26.55 -12.19
CA SER A 16 2.33 27.51 -13.20
C SER A 16 1.39 26.87 -14.22
N ALA A 17 1.73 25.69 -14.74
CA ALA A 17 0.88 24.95 -15.68
C ALA A 17 -0.48 24.60 -15.06
N LEU A 18 -0.48 24.04 -13.84
CA LEU A 18 -1.69 23.69 -13.10
C LEU A 18 -2.57 24.92 -12.79
N SER A 19 -1.96 26.04 -12.38
CA SER A 19 -2.72 27.29 -12.12
C SER A 19 -3.42 27.86 -13.36
N ARG A 20 -2.92 27.53 -14.55
CA ARG A 20 -3.53 27.92 -15.84
C ARG A 20 -4.47 26.86 -16.39
N GLY A 21 -4.65 25.72 -15.71
CA GLY A 21 -5.41 24.57 -16.22
C GLY A 21 -4.75 23.85 -17.39
N ASP A 22 -3.44 24.06 -17.62
CA ASP A 22 -2.70 23.44 -18.72
C ASP A 22 -2.15 22.09 -18.28
N PHE A 23 -3.02 21.08 -18.23
CA PHE A 23 -2.66 19.73 -17.80
C PHE A 23 -1.69 19.04 -18.75
N LYS A 24 -1.70 19.38 -20.05
CA LYS A 24 -0.76 18.82 -21.03
C LYS A 24 0.66 19.31 -20.78
N GLU A 25 0.84 20.60 -20.50
CA GLU A 25 2.16 21.11 -20.11
C GLU A 25 2.58 20.52 -18.76
N ALA A 26 1.68 20.43 -17.78
CA ALA A 26 1.98 19.83 -16.49
C ALA A 26 2.49 18.37 -16.63
N GLU A 27 1.81 17.55 -17.43
CA GLU A 27 2.24 16.18 -17.74
C GLU A 27 3.60 16.16 -18.43
N ARG A 28 3.81 17.00 -19.45
CA ARG A 28 5.08 17.06 -20.18
C ARG A 28 6.24 17.41 -19.25
N VAL A 29 6.05 18.40 -18.37
CA VAL A 29 7.07 18.80 -17.38
C VAL A 29 7.31 17.70 -16.36
N ALA A 30 6.27 16.99 -15.94
CA ALA A 30 6.42 15.85 -15.02
C ALA A 30 7.25 14.72 -15.66
N ARG A 31 6.96 14.36 -16.93
CA ARG A 31 7.75 13.36 -17.67
C ARG A 31 9.21 13.81 -17.86
N ASP A 32 9.44 15.09 -18.17
CA ASP A 32 10.79 15.67 -18.24
C ASP A 32 11.53 15.51 -16.89
N ALA A 33 10.84 15.73 -15.75
CA ALA A 33 11.43 15.60 -14.42
C ALA A 33 11.87 14.15 -14.12
N PHE A 34 11.02 13.17 -14.44
CA PHE A 34 11.30 11.75 -14.22
C PHE A 34 12.39 11.18 -15.15
N ALA A 35 12.49 11.70 -16.37
CA ALA A 35 13.56 11.38 -17.30
C ALA A 35 14.92 11.96 -16.88
N ASP A 36 14.92 13.04 -16.09
CA ASP A 36 16.15 13.66 -15.59
C ASP A 36 16.76 12.85 -14.43
N THR A 37 17.85 12.15 -14.73
CA THR A 37 18.63 11.35 -13.76
C THR A 37 19.21 12.16 -12.59
N LYS A 38 19.23 13.49 -12.69
CA LYS A 38 19.71 14.38 -11.62
C LYS A 38 18.59 14.89 -10.72
N SER A 39 17.33 14.58 -11.02
CA SER A 39 16.19 14.96 -10.17
C SER A 39 16.29 14.25 -8.82
N GLU A 40 16.17 15.04 -7.75
CA GLU A 40 16.21 14.53 -6.38
C GLU A 40 14.88 13.82 -6.02
N GLU A 41 14.95 12.83 -5.13
CA GLU A 41 13.79 12.02 -4.71
C GLU A 41 12.60 12.88 -4.26
N HIS A 42 12.83 13.85 -3.38
CA HIS A 42 11.76 14.70 -2.84
C HIS A 42 11.05 15.53 -3.93
N ILE A 43 11.78 15.94 -4.98
CA ILE A 43 11.20 16.66 -6.13
C ILE A 43 10.30 15.71 -6.91
N LEU A 44 10.78 14.51 -7.22
CA LEU A 44 9.99 13.51 -7.95
C LEU A 44 8.76 13.05 -7.15
N ALA A 45 8.90 12.97 -5.83
CA ALA A 45 7.80 12.69 -4.93
C ALA A 45 6.72 13.78 -5.01
N TRP A 46 7.13 15.06 -4.95
CA TRP A 46 6.22 16.19 -5.09
C TRP A 46 5.55 16.20 -6.47
N VAL A 47 6.31 15.96 -7.55
CA VAL A 47 5.78 15.92 -8.92
C VAL A 47 4.72 14.83 -9.06
N GLY A 48 5.02 13.60 -8.63
CA GLY A 48 4.08 12.48 -8.70
C GLY A 48 2.82 12.74 -7.86
N ALA A 49 2.99 13.30 -6.66
CA ALA A 49 1.89 13.71 -5.80
C ALA A 49 0.98 14.76 -6.45
N ALA A 50 1.57 15.82 -7.04
CA ALA A 50 0.82 16.87 -7.69
C ALA A 50 0.00 16.35 -8.88
N MET A 51 0.56 15.45 -9.70
CA MET A 51 -0.19 14.85 -10.81
C MET A 51 -1.38 14.01 -10.32
N TYR A 52 -1.16 13.23 -9.26
CA TYR A 52 -2.20 12.43 -8.63
C TYR A 52 -3.34 13.28 -8.05
N GLU A 53 -3.01 14.33 -7.28
CA GLU A 53 -4.00 15.19 -6.63
C GLU A 53 -4.86 15.96 -7.63
N GLN A 54 -4.33 16.26 -8.81
CA GLN A 54 -5.05 16.92 -9.90
C GLN A 54 -5.83 15.94 -10.78
N GLY A 55 -5.78 14.64 -10.51
CA GLY A 55 -6.47 13.62 -11.31
C GLY A 55 -5.95 13.52 -12.75
N ILE A 56 -4.66 13.79 -12.97
CA ILE A 56 -4.05 13.69 -14.29
C ILE A 56 -3.76 12.21 -14.59
N ASP A 57 -4.23 11.71 -15.75
CA ASP A 57 -4.18 10.29 -16.12
C ASP A 57 -2.76 9.68 -16.04
N SER A 58 -1.74 10.45 -16.41
CA SER A 58 -0.34 10.01 -16.36
C SER A 58 0.20 9.79 -14.96
N ALA A 59 -0.56 10.14 -13.90
CA ALA A 59 -0.12 9.97 -12.53
C ALA A 59 0.23 8.50 -12.23
N LEU A 60 -0.53 7.53 -12.74
CA LEU A 60 -0.26 6.11 -12.50
C LEU A 60 1.17 5.73 -12.91
N ASP A 61 1.53 6.00 -14.16
CA ASP A 61 2.87 5.68 -14.70
C ASP A 61 3.97 6.36 -13.88
N LEU A 62 3.79 7.63 -13.51
CA LEU A 62 4.79 8.39 -12.76
C LEU A 62 4.97 7.85 -11.33
N LEU A 63 3.88 7.45 -10.68
CA LEU A 63 3.91 6.83 -9.36
C LEU A 63 4.60 5.46 -9.41
N GLU A 64 4.35 4.65 -10.45
CA GLU A 64 5.04 3.37 -10.65
C GLU A 64 6.55 3.58 -10.86
N VAL A 65 6.95 4.54 -11.71
CA VAL A 65 8.37 4.88 -11.91
C VAL A 65 9.02 5.35 -10.60
N PHE A 66 8.32 6.17 -9.81
CA PHE A 66 8.82 6.62 -8.51
C PHE A 66 9.08 5.45 -7.56
N VAL A 67 8.08 4.57 -7.40
CA VAL A 67 8.16 3.42 -6.49
C VAL A 67 9.26 2.45 -6.91
N ASN A 68 9.48 2.26 -8.21
CA ASN A 68 10.56 1.42 -8.73
C ASN A 68 11.94 2.05 -8.53
N ARG A 69 12.06 3.38 -8.67
CA ARG A 69 13.34 4.10 -8.51
C ARG A 69 13.72 4.28 -7.04
N TYR A 70 12.75 4.48 -6.15
CA TYR A 70 12.95 4.72 -4.71
C TYR A 70 12.11 3.73 -3.88
N PRO A 71 12.48 2.44 -3.86
CA PRO A 71 11.70 1.41 -3.18
C PRO A 71 11.58 1.66 -1.67
N ASP A 72 12.57 2.30 -1.04
CA ASP A 72 12.57 2.52 0.42
C ASP A 72 12.05 3.91 0.82
N SER A 73 11.44 4.64 -0.11
CA SER A 73 10.91 5.98 0.13
C SER A 73 9.71 5.98 1.08
N LEU A 74 9.74 6.90 2.05
CA LEU A 74 8.59 7.24 2.92
C LEU A 74 7.77 8.43 2.41
N HIS A 75 7.96 8.84 1.16
CA HIS A 75 7.07 9.80 0.54
C HIS A 75 5.74 9.15 0.11
N LEU A 76 4.71 9.99 -0.06
CA LEU A 76 3.35 9.55 -0.39
C LEU A 76 3.13 8.84 -1.74
N PRO A 77 4.00 8.93 -2.77
CA PRO A 77 3.73 8.28 -4.06
C PRO A 77 3.36 6.80 -3.99
N ARG A 78 3.99 6.01 -3.09
CA ARG A 78 3.63 4.59 -2.92
C ARG A 78 2.19 4.42 -2.43
N VAL A 79 1.76 5.26 -1.50
CA VAL A 79 0.40 5.24 -0.95
C VAL A 79 -0.61 5.70 -2.00
N TYR A 80 -0.24 6.69 -2.82
CA TYR A 80 -1.07 7.13 -3.93
C TYR A 80 -1.20 6.08 -5.02
N LEU A 81 -0.11 5.36 -5.32
CA LEU A 81 -0.15 4.21 -6.21
C LEU A 81 -1.12 3.14 -5.67
N ALA A 82 -1.02 2.81 -4.38
CA ALA A 82 -1.93 1.88 -3.74
C ALA A 82 -3.40 2.31 -3.88
N ASP A 83 -3.69 3.60 -3.73
CA ASP A 83 -5.05 4.11 -3.90
C ASP A 83 -5.55 4.07 -5.35
N VAL A 84 -4.74 4.48 -6.33
CA VAL A 84 -5.10 4.39 -7.76
C VAL A 84 -5.39 2.93 -8.14
N LEU A 85 -4.55 2.01 -7.69
CA LEU A 85 -4.74 0.57 -7.90
C LEU A 85 -6.05 0.07 -7.28
N SER A 86 -6.37 0.51 -6.06
CA SER A 86 -7.63 0.14 -5.39
C SER A 86 -8.86 0.64 -6.17
N ARG A 87 -8.84 1.90 -6.63
CA ARG A 87 -9.92 2.46 -7.47
C ARG A 87 -10.08 1.74 -8.81
N ALA A 88 -9.00 1.17 -9.34
CA ALA A 88 -9.00 0.35 -10.54
C ALA A 88 -9.33 -1.14 -10.27
N SER A 89 -9.83 -1.48 -9.07
CA SER A 89 -10.10 -2.86 -8.62
C SER A 89 -8.90 -3.80 -8.65
N ARG A 90 -7.67 -3.25 -8.67
CA ARG A 90 -6.40 -3.99 -8.57
C ARG A 90 -6.03 -4.19 -7.09
N PHE A 91 -6.96 -4.74 -6.31
CA PHE A 91 -6.89 -4.80 -4.84
C PHE A 91 -5.68 -5.54 -4.30
N ASP A 92 -5.26 -6.64 -4.96
CA ASP A 92 -4.09 -7.42 -4.57
C ASP A 92 -2.80 -6.57 -4.54
N GLN A 93 -2.62 -5.78 -5.59
CA GLN A 93 -1.46 -4.89 -5.74
C GLN A 93 -1.60 -3.66 -4.84
N ALA A 94 -2.80 -3.11 -4.68
CA ALA A 94 -3.06 -2.02 -3.74
C ALA A 94 -2.69 -2.41 -2.30
N THR A 95 -3.17 -3.57 -1.85
CA THR A 95 -2.82 -4.14 -0.54
C THR A 95 -1.31 -4.32 -0.41
N ASN A 96 -0.62 -4.83 -1.44
CA ASN A 96 0.82 -5.01 -1.39
C ASN A 96 1.58 -3.68 -1.26
N GLN A 97 1.22 -2.64 -2.03
CA GLN A 97 1.86 -1.33 -1.95
C GLN A 97 1.64 -0.65 -0.59
N ALA A 98 0.42 -0.74 -0.05
CA ALA A 98 0.11 -0.26 1.29
C ALA A 98 0.92 -1.00 2.36
N ARG A 99 1.05 -2.33 2.22
CA ARG A 99 1.86 -3.18 3.11
C ARG A 99 3.33 -2.76 3.12
N CYS A 100 3.93 -2.56 1.94
CA CYS A 100 5.30 -2.08 1.81
C CYS A 100 5.49 -0.74 2.53
N TYR A 101 4.56 0.21 2.37
CA TYR A 101 4.65 1.51 3.04
C TYR A 101 4.56 1.39 4.57
N LEU A 102 3.64 0.58 5.09
CA LEU A 102 3.51 0.32 6.53
C LEU A 102 4.79 -0.34 7.09
N ARG A 103 5.40 -1.27 6.35
CA ARG A 103 6.67 -1.88 6.74
C ARG A 103 7.79 -0.85 6.81
N LEU A 104 7.96 -0.01 5.79
CA LEU A 104 8.97 1.06 5.79
C LEU A 104 8.77 2.02 6.96
N ALA A 105 7.52 2.40 7.26
CA ALA A 105 7.21 3.28 8.38
C ALA A 105 7.60 2.64 9.72
N LYS A 106 7.34 1.33 9.85
CA LYS A 106 7.70 0.55 11.04
C LYS A 106 9.21 0.48 11.22
N ASP A 107 9.94 0.14 10.16
CA ASP A 107 11.38 -0.02 10.20
C ASP A 107 12.10 1.32 10.44
N ALA A 108 11.54 2.42 9.95
CA ALA A 108 12.02 3.77 10.24
C ALA A 108 11.63 4.28 11.65
N GLY A 109 10.87 3.50 12.44
CA GLY A 109 10.53 3.83 13.82
C GLY A 109 9.63 5.07 13.97
N VAL A 110 8.77 5.36 12.98
CA VAL A 110 7.97 6.62 12.95
C VAL A 110 6.62 6.52 13.65
N PHE A 111 6.21 5.32 14.09
CA PHE A 111 4.93 5.12 14.77
C PHE A 111 4.80 5.84 16.12
N PRO A 112 5.82 5.86 17.00
CA PRO A 112 5.72 6.52 18.31
C PRO A 112 5.53 8.04 18.25
N ASP A 113 5.97 8.69 17.18
CA ASP A 113 5.94 10.16 17.01
C ASP A 113 5.12 10.59 15.77
N LEU A 114 4.21 9.74 15.31
CA LEU A 114 3.49 9.90 14.04
C LEU A 114 2.75 11.24 13.92
N GLY A 115 2.15 11.74 15.02
CA GLY A 115 1.43 13.02 15.02
C GLY A 115 2.28 14.24 14.73
N THR A 116 3.61 14.14 14.89
CA THR A 116 4.55 15.22 14.54
C THR A 116 4.94 15.22 13.06
N LYS A 117 4.68 14.11 12.35
CA LYS A 117 5.12 13.87 10.97
C LYS A 117 3.92 13.85 10.02
N ARG A 118 3.26 15.00 9.82
CA ARG A 118 1.98 15.11 9.11
C ARG A 118 1.90 14.36 7.76
N ILE A 119 2.95 14.41 6.94
CA ILE A 119 2.98 13.71 5.64
C ILE A 119 2.97 12.18 5.86
N ILE A 120 3.86 11.69 6.74
CA ILE A 120 3.95 10.27 7.07
C ILE A 120 2.68 9.80 7.78
N GLN A 121 2.11 10.62 8.66
CA GLN A 121 0.83 10.38 9.32
C GLN A 121 -0.29 10.12 8.30
N ASP A 122 -0.43 10.98 7.29
CA ASP A 122 -1.44 10.78 6.23
C ASP A 122 -1.19 9.46 5.47
N GLY A 123 0.07 9.20 5.10
CA GLY A 123 0.46 7.98 4.40
C GLY A 123 0.19 6.70 5.20
N VAL A 124 0.54 6.67 6.48
CA VAL A 124 0.28 5.53 7.38
C VAL A 124 -1.22 5.33 7.58
N SER A 125 -1.94 6.41 7.85
CA SER A 125 -3.39 6.38 8.08
C SER A 125 -4.14 5.78 6.88
N ARG A 126 -3.79 6.24 5.68
CA ARG A 126 -4.37 5.73 4.43
C ARG A 126 -3.95 4.29 4.13
N SER A 127 -2.70 3.95 4.43
CA SER A 127 -2.19 2.60 4.16
C SER A 127 -2.87 1.52 5.01
N PHE A 128 -3.27 1.82 6.25
CA PHE A 128 -4.07 0.87 7.05
C PHE A 128 -5.39 0.51 6.37
N LEU A 129 -6.08 1.49 5.79
CA LEU A 129 -7.33 1.24 5.06
C LEU A 129 -7.08 0.51 3.74
N LEU A 130 -6.07 0.91 2.97
CA LEU A 130 -5.75 0.27 1.69
C LEU A 130 -5.24 -1.17 1.85
N LEU A 131 -4.54 -1.46 2.96
CA LEU A 131 -4.07 -2.80 3.29
C LEU A 131 -5.22 -3.82 3.29
N THR A 132 -6.40 -3.46 3.77
CA THR A 132 -7.53 -4.39 3.91
C THR A 132 -8.23 -4.70 2.59
N SER A 133 -7.94 -3.99 1.50
CA SER A 133 -8.65 -4.12 0.22
C SER A 133 -8.74 -5.57 -0.26
N ALA A 134 -7.61 -6.26 -0.43
CA ALA A 134 -7.59 -7.66 -0.86
C ALA A 134 -8.19 -8.61 0.17
N TYR A 135 -7.89 -8.41 1.45
CA TYR A 135 -8.38 -9.27 2.54
C TYR A 135 -9.90 -9.24 2.63
N THR A 136 -10.52 -8.05 2.64
CA THR A 136 -11.97 -7.92 2.69
C THR A 136 -12.63 -8.51 1.44
N THR A 137 -12.08 -8.26 0.24
CA THR A 137 -12.60 -8.84 -1.01
C THR A 137 -12.54 -10.36 -1.02
N LEU A 138 -11.46 -10.96 -0.50
CA LEU A 138 -11.30 -12.42 -0.42
C LEU A 138 -12.03 -13.06 0.77
N GLY A 139 -12.61 -12.24 1.65
CA GLY A 139 -13.48 -12.67 2.74
C GLY A 139 -12.84 -12.71 4.14
N ALA A 140 -11.60 -12.26 4.31
CA ALA A 140 -10.85 -12.22 5.57
C ALA A 140 -11.23 -10.99 6.44
N ARG A 141 -12.51 -10.85 6.76
CA ARG A 141 -13.06 -9.65 7.44
C ARG A 141 -12.58 -9.49 8.87
N SER A 142 -12.44 -10.57 9.62
CA SER A 142 -11.91 -10.55 10.98
C SER A 142 -10.46 -10.09 11.00
N TYR A 143 -9.66 -10.50 10.02
CA TYR A 143 -8.31 -9.98 9.83
C TYR A 143 -8.31 -8.49 9.48
N SER A 144 -9.11 -8.07 8.50
CA SER A 144 -9.25 -6.64 8.15
C SER A 144 -9.62 -5.79 9.36
N ARG A 145 -10.58 -6.26 10.17
CA ARG A 145 -11.01 -5.59 11.40
C ARG A 145 -9.84 -5.41 12.38
N ARG A 146 -9.11 -6.50 12.68
CA ARG A 146 -7.95 -6.46 13.59
C ARG A 146 -6.84 -5.53 13.09
N ALA A 147 -6.58 -5.50 11.78
CA ALA A 147 -5.58 -4.61 11.20
C ALA A 147 -5.96 -3.13 11.34
N LEU A 148 -7.23 -2.80 11.13
CA LEU A 148 -7.76 -1.45 11.30
C LEU A 148 -7.79 -1.01 12.76
N GLU A 149 -8.24 -1.88 13.68
CA GLU A 149 -8.21 -1.65 15.13
C GLU A 149 -6.78 -1.41 15.62
N TYR A 150 -5.81 -2.16 15.11
CA TYR A 150 -4.40 -1.94 15.39
C TYR A 150 -3.92 -0.57 14.88
N GLY A 151 -4.31 -0.18 13.67
CA GLY A 151 -4.02 1.15 13.14
C GLY A 151 -4.55 2.29 14.02
N LEU A 152 -5.76 2.13 14.59
CA LEU A 152 -6.37 3.13 15.48
C LEU A 152 -5.63 3.31 16.82
N GLN A 153 -4.70 2.42 17.18
CA GLN A 153 -3.84 2.59 18.36
C GLN A 153 -2.81 3.71 18.17
N TYR A 154 -2.59 4.16 16.93
CA TYR A 154 -1.66 5.23 16.60
C TYR A 154 -2.35 6.58 16.39
N GLU A 155 -1.56 7.65 16.40
CA GLU A 155 -2.02 9.00 16.09
C GLU A 155 -2.28 9.17 14.59
N LEU A 156 -3.32 8.52 14.05
CA LEU A 156 -3.76 8.68 12.67
C LEU A 156 -4.43 10.04 12.45
N ALA A 157 -4.41 10.55 11.20
CA ALA A 157 -5.08 11.80 10.87
C ALA A 157 -6.61 11.66 10.98
N ALA A 158 -7.28 12.68 11.51
CA ALA A 158 -8.70 12.62 11.91
C ALA A 158 -9.64 12.12 10.80
N LYS A 159 -9.48 12.63 9.57
CA LYS A 159 -10.30 12.20 8.41
C LYS A 159 -10.25 10.69 8.16
N TRP A 160 -9.08 10.07 8.38
CA TRP A 160 -8.89 8.64 8.16
C TRP A 160 -9.40 7.82 9.34
N LYS A 161 -9.31 8.32 10.58
CA LYS A 161 -9.94 7.67 11.74
C LYS A 161 -11.45 7.50 11.53
N GLU A 162 -12.11 8.53 11.02
CA GLU A 162 -13.53 8.47 10.69
C GLU A 162 -13.82 7.40 9.62
N MET A 163 -13.08 7.42 8.51
CA MET A 163 -13.22 6.41 7.44
C MET A 163 -12.97 4.98 7.95
N ILE A 164 -11.96 4.78 8.79
CA ILE A 164 -11.64 3.49 9.39
C ILE A 164 -12.77 3.02 10.30
N ASN A 165 -13.33 3.90 11.14
CA ASN A 165 -14.47 3.54 12.00
C ASN A 165 -15.71 3.16 11.18
N ASN A 166 -15.96 3.85 10.05
CA ASN A 166 -17.05 3.49 9.15
C ASN A 166 -16.84 2.10 8.53
N GLU A 167 -15.61 1.78 8.11
CA GLU A 167 -15.25 0.46 7.59
C GLU A 167 -15.38 -0.62 8.67
N LEU A 168 -14.95 -0.37 9.91
CA LEU A 168 -15.14 -1.29 11.03
C LEU A 168 -16.62 -1.64 11.26
N ASN A 169 -17.50 -0.62 11.25
CA ASN A 169 -18.95 -0.81 11.36
C ASN A 169 -19.55 -1.57 10.18
N GLN A 170 -18.98 -1.42 8.97
CA GLN A 170 -19.38 -2.20 7.80
C GLN A 170 -18.96 -3.67 7.95
N LEU A 171 -17.69 -3.93 8.30
CA LEU A 171 -17.17 -5.28 8.50
C LEU A 171 -17.96 -6.05 9.55
N GLU A 172 -18.34 -5.40 10.66
CA GLU A 172 -19.15 -6.01 11.71
C GLU A 172 -20.54 -6.44 11.20
N ARG A 173 -21.19 -5.60 10.39
CA ARG A 173 -22.49 -5.92 9.76
C ARG A 173 -22.36 -7.04 8.74
N GLU A 174 -21.35 -6.98 7.88
CA GLU A 174 -21.10 -8.02 6.87
C GLU A 174 -20.84 -9.38 7.50
N LEU A 175 -20.09 -9.40 8.61
CA LEU A 175 -19.82 -10.58 9.42
C LEU A 175 -21.07 -11.17 10.08
N GLN A 176 -22.25 -10.54 10.05
CA GLN A 176 -23.47 -11.17 10.58
C GLN A 176 -24.06 -12.20 9.62
N THR A 177 -23.74 -12.11 8.33
CA THR A 177 -24.25 -13.03 7.31
C THR A 177 -23.53 -14.38 7.36
N SER A 178 -24.26 -15.48 7.20
CA SER A 178 -23.71 -16.85 7.29
C SER A 178 -22.62 -17.11 6.24
N GLU A 179 -22.83 -16.64 5.01
CA GLU A 179 -21.86 -16.78 3.91
C GLU A 179 -20.52 -16.10 4.25
N ASN A 180 -20.56 -14.84 4.71
CA ASN A 180 -19.34 -14.13 5.07
C ASN A 180 -18.65 -14.75 6.29
N LYS A 181 -19.39 -15.22 7.29
CA LYS A 181 -18.82 -15.96 8.44
C LYS A 181 -18.07 -17.22 7.99
N GLN A 182 -18.61 -17.96 7.03
CA GLN A 182 -17.97 -19.18 6.54
C GLN A 182 -16.68 -18.90 5.77
N ARG A 183 -16.67 -17.87 4.91
CA ARG A 183 -15.44 -17.44 4.21
C ARG A 183 -14.39 -16.94 5.19
N ASP A 184 -14.80 -16.12 6.15
CA ASP A 184 -13.93 -15.59 7.19
C ASP A 184 -13.30 -16.70 8.05
N LEU A 185 -14.08 -17.72 8.42
CA LEU A 185 -13.58 -18.86 9.19
C LEU A 185 -12.45 -19.62 8.48
N LYS A 186 -12.44 -19.69 7.14
CA LYS A 186 -11.32 -20.30 6.41
C LYS A 186 -10.03 -19.51 6.62
N TRP A 187 -10.10 -18.19 6.51
CA TRP A 187 -8.96 -17.31 6.77
C TRP A 187 -8.48 -17.42 8.22
N GLU A 188 -9.39 -17.46 9.19
CA GLU A 188 -9.01 -17.64 10.61
C GLU A 188 -8.34 -18.99 10.88
N LYS A 189 -8.76 -20.07 10.20
CA LYS A 189 -8.09 -21.38 10.27
C LYS A 189 -6.67 -21.34 9.69
N LEU A 190 -6.48 -20.66 8.56
CA LEU A 190 -5.16 -20.43 7.98
C LEU A 190 -4.26 -19.68 8.97
N PHE A 191 -4.73 -18.55 9.50
CA PHE A 191 -3.94 -17.72 10.41
C PHE A 191 -3.65 -18.38 11.77
N SER A 192 -4.50 -19.31 12.22
CA SER A 192 -4.28 -20.01 13.49
C SER A 192 -3.40 -21.25 13.37
N SER A 193 -3.42 -21.95 12.23
CA SER A 193 -2.87 -23.30 12.13
C SER A 193 -2.35 -23.72 10.75
N GLY A 194 -2.43 -22.85 9.74
CA GLY A 194 -2.10 -23.19 8.36
C GLY A 194 -3.17 -23.99 7.61
N LEU A 195 -4.27 -24.36 8.27
CA LEU A 195 -5.37 -25.11 7.66
C LEU A 195 -6.12 -24.29 6.59
N GLU A 196 -6.77 -24.97 5.65
CA GLU A 196 -7.50 -24.36 4.51
C GLU A 196 -6.61 -23.63 3.48
N ALA A 197 -5.29 -23.75 3.58
CA ALA A 197 -4.35 -23.10 2.66
C ALA A 197 -4.57 -23.45 1.19
N ASP A 198 -4.76 -24.73 0.84
CA ASP A 198 -4.98 -25.17 -0.55
C ASP A 198 -6.22 -24.50 -1.17
N ASP A 199 -7.32 -24.49 -0.41
CA ASP A 199 -8.59 -23.87 -0.82
C ASP A 199 -8.44 -22.36 -1.01
N LEU A 200 -7.80 -21.68 -0.06
CA LEU A 200 -7.57 -20.24 -0.09
C LEU A 200 -6.60 -19.83 -1.19
N TYR A 201 -5.53 -20.61 -1.40
CA TYR A 201 -4.59 -20.41 -2.50
C TYR A 201 -5.31 -20.45 -3.84
N LYS A 202 -6.10 -21.50 -4.06
CA LYS A 202 -6.88 -21.66 -5.29
C LYS A 202 -7.87 -20.51 -5.46
N GLN A 203 -8.61 -20.14 -4.40
CA GLN A 203 -9.52 -19.00 -4.44
C GLN A 203 -8.81 -17.71 -4.84
N CYS A 204 -7.60 -17.45 -4.30
CA CYS A 204 -6.81 -16.28 -4.64
C CYS A 204 -6.43 -16.27 -6.12
N ILE A 205 -5.92 -17.40 -6.65
CA ILE A 205 -5.58 -17.52 -8.08
C ILE A 205 -6.81 -17.30 -8.98
N ASP A 206 -7.90 -18.01 -8.69
CA ASP A 206 -9.15 -17.96 -9.47
C ASP A 206 -9.77 -16.56 -9.46
N SER A 207 -9.56 -15.80 -8.37
CA SER A 207 -10.06 -14.42 -8.23
C SER A 207 -9.10 -13.36 -8.79
N GLY A 208 -7.91 -13.74 -9.28
CA GLY A 208 -6.92 -12.82 -9.81
C GLY A 208 -6.06 -12.11 -8.75
N PHE A 209 -5.78 -12.77 -7.62
CA PHE A 209 -4.97 -12.28 -6.50
C PHE A 209 -3.67 -13.09 -6.32
N PRO A 210 -2.73 -13.06 -7.30
CA PRO A 210 -1.52 -13.88 -7.25
C PRO A 210 -0.56 -13.55 -6.09
N ILE A 211 -0.50 -12.29 -5.63
CA ILE A 211 0.36 -11.90 -4.49
C ILE A 211 -0.20 -12.49 -3.20
N MET A 212 -1.51 -12.38 -2.98
CA MET A 212 -2.17 -13.06 -1.85
C MET A 212 -2.08 -14.58 -1.96
N ALA A 213 -2.19 -15.17 -3.15
CA ALA A 213 -1.99 -16.62 -3.32
C ALA A 213 -0.58 -17.04 -2.86
N LYS A 214 0.46 -16.34 -3.33
CA LYS A 214 1.84 -16.57 -2.88
C LYS A 214 2.00 -16.37 -1.38
N ARG A 215 1.28 -15.42 -0.79
CA ARG A 215 1.28 -15.19 0.65
C ARG A 215 0.68 -16.35 1.43
N VAL A 216 -0.45 -16.91 0.98
CA VAL A 216 -1.08 -18.10 1.60
C VAL A 216 -0.12 -19.29 1.59
N ASP A 217 0.53 -19.55 0.45
CA ASP A 217 1.54 -20.60 0.27
C ASP A 217 2.70 -20.43 1.28
N LEU A 218 3.24 -19.21 1.39
CA LEU A 218 4.32 -18.92 2.35
C LEU A 218 3.87 -19.03 3.82
N LEU A 219 2.64 -18.65 4.14
CA LEU A 219 2.11 -18.78 5.49
C LEU A 219 1.98 -20.26 5.89
N GLU A 220 1.42 -21.10 5.02
CA GLU A 220 1.34 -22.55 5.23
C GLU A 220 2.73 -23.16 5.43
N GLY A 221 3.68 -22.82 4.55
CA GLY A 221 5.05 -23.31 4.66
C GLY A 221 5.69 -22.94 6.01
N ASN A 222 5.45 -21.74 6.52
CA ASN A 222 5.93 -21.34 7.85
C ASN A 222 5.29 -22.17 8.97
N PHE A 223 4.00 -22.48 8.92
CA PHE A 223 3.37 -23.38 9.90
C PHE A 223 3.96 -24.80 9.84
N ARG A 224 4.23 -25.30 8.63
CA ARG A 224 4.75 -26.66 8.43
C ARG A 224 6.16 -26.86 8.96
N PHE A 225 7.03 -25.86 8.81
CA PHE A 225 8.45 -25.97 9.13
C PHE A 225 8.88 -25.21 10.40
N ASN A 226 7.98 -24.42 11.00
CA ASN A 226 8.25 -23.70 12.24
C ASN A 226 7.07 -23.82 13.22
N ALA A 227 7.15 -24.78 14.15
CA ALA A 227 6.11 -25.02 15.15
C ALA A 227 5.87 -23.83 16.12
N ALA A 228 6.78 -22.87 16.18
CA ALA A 228 6.62 -21.63 16.96
C ALA A 228 5.99 -20.49 16.14
N PHE A 229 5.82 -20.68 14.83
CA PHE A 229 5.22 -19.67 13.97
C PHE A 229 3.76 -19.43 14.35
N LYS A 230 3.39 -18.15 14.40
CA LYS A 230 2.03 -17.68 14.64
C LYS A 230 1.79 -16.48 13.74
N VAL A 231 0.59 -16.40 13.17
CA VAL A 231 0.15 -15.18 12.51
C VAL A 231 -0.46 -14.29 13.58
N ASP A 232 0.29 -13.28 13.99
CA ASP A 232 -0.20 -12.20 14.85
C ASP A 232 -0.28 -10.89 14.05
N LEU A 233 -0.51 -9.78 14.74
CA LEU A 233 -0.59 -8.46 14.11
C LEU A 233 0.73 -8.03 13.44
N GLN A 234 1.88 -8.66 13.73
CA GLN A 234 3.12 -8.38 13.01
C GLN A 234 3.09 -8.87 11.57
N GLU A 235 2.23 -9.85 11.24
CA GLU A 235 2.10 -10.39 9.89
C GLU A 235 1.72 -9.32 8.87
N MET A 236 0.99 -8.28 9.29
CA MET A 236 0.64 -7.16 8.42
C MET A 236 1.85 -6.39 7.90
N PHE A 237 3.02 -6.58 8.50
CA PHE A 237 4.28 -5.98 8.09
C PHE A 237 5.20 -6.93 7.31
N PHE A 238 4.81 -8.21 7.16
CA PHE A 238 5.63 -9.16 6.41
C PHE A 238 5.42 -8.97 4.91
N LEU A 239 6.49 -8.86 4.14
CA LEU A 239 6.46 -8.74 2.70
C LEU A 239 6.75 -10.09 2.06
N VAL A 240 6.10 -10.33 0.91
CA VAL A 240 6.49 -11.42 0.01
C VAL A 240 7.68 -10.91 -0.79
N LEU A 241 8.86 -11.45 -0.53
CA LEU A 241 10.11 -11.07 -1.18
C LEU A 241 10.57 -12.20 -2.10
N GLU A 242 10.94 -11.87 -3.33
CA GLU A 242 11.65 -12.78 -4.22
C GLU A 242 13.16 -12.61 -4.02
N THR A 243 13.87 -13.70 -3.78
CA THR A 243 15.33 -13.71 -3.66
C THR A 243 15.99 -13.74 -5.04
N GLU A 244 17.30 -13.47 -5.10
CA GLU A 244 18.08 -13.61 -6.34
C GLU A 244 18.01 -15.03 -6.94
N GLY A 245 17.78 -16.04 -6.08
CA GLY A 245 17.57 -17.44 -6.48
C GLY A 245 16.15 -17.77 -6.96
N LYS A 246 15.25 -16.78 -7.07
CA LYS A 246 13.82 -16.96 -7.38
C LYS A 246 13.03 -17.75 -6.33
N GLU A 247 13.53 -17.77 -5.11
CA GLU A 247 12.79 -18.29 -3.96
C GLU A 247 11.95 -17.17 -3.35
N TYR A 248 10.84 -17.51 -2.73
CA TYR A 248 9.99 -16.53 -2.06
C TYR A 248 10.11 -16.67 -0.54
N LEU A 249 10.21 -15.53 0.14
CA LEU A 249 10.27 -15.45 1.60
C LEU A 249 9.19 -14.50 2.12
N LEU A 250 8.74 -14.77 3.35
CA LEU A 250 7.85 -13.89 4.10
C LEU A 250 8.65 -13.24 5.24
N ARG A 251 8.88 -11.92 5.17
CA ARG A 251 9.76 -11.20 6.13
C ARG A 251 9.32 -9.78 6.46
#